data_AF-A0A3T0RRT3-F1
#
_entry.id   AF-A0A3T0RRT3-F1
#
_cell.length_a   1.000
_cell.length_b   1.000
_cell.length_c   1.000
_cell.angle_alpha   90.00
_cell.angle_beta   90.00
_cell.angle_gamma   90.00
#
_symmetry.space_group_name_H-M   'P 1'
#
loop_
_entity.id
_entity.type
_entity.pdbx_description
1 polymer ?
#
loop_
_entity_poly.entity_id
_entity_poly.type
_entity_poly.pdbx_seq_one_letter_code
_entity_poly.pdbx_strand_id
1 'polypeptide(L)'
;MKTSILSFALVSILGTTVMAAPKAYTFTYKPKAKDSFTLTMQADSRQEAFKVASKACFQKLTNGEYPGEEKGLDYIDVCANPKM
;
A
#
# COMPACT_ATOMS: atom_id res chain seq x y z
N MET A 1 -45.72 -26.17 36.62
CA MET A 1 -44.28 -26.45 36.45
C MET A 1 -43.60 -25.16 36.03
N LYS A 2 -42.54 -24.75 36.74
CA LYS A 2 -41.88 -23.44 36.60
C LYS A 2 -40.93 -23.45 35.41
N THR A 3 -41.14 -22.57 34.43
CA THR A 3 -40.19 -22.29 33.34
C THR A 3 -39.25 -21.17 33.78
N SER A 4 -37.99 -21.53 34.09
CA SER A 4 -36.92 -20.56 34.33
C SER A 4 -36.32 -20.13 32.99
N ILE A 5 -36.44 -18.85 32.66
CA ILE A 5 -35.79 -18.22 31.52
C ILE A 5 -34.46 -17.66 32.02
N LEU A 6 -33.32 -18.24 31.60
CA LEU A 6 -32.00 -17.67 31.82
C LEU A 6 -31.76 -16.57 30.78
N SER A 7 -31.77 -15.31 31.24
CA SER A 7 -31.38 -14.15 30.43
C SER A 7 -29.85 -14.03 30.39
N PHE A 8 -29.23 -14.41 29.26
CA PHE A 8 -27.83 -14.07 28.98
C PHE A 8 -27.77 -12.61 28.52
N ALA A 9 -27.23 -11.74 29.38
CA ALA A 9 -26.91 -10.37 29.02
C ALA A 9 -25.69 -10.37 28.09
N LEU A 10 -25.91 -10.03 26.82
CA LEU A 10 -24.86 -9.82 25.83
C LEU A 10 -24.21 -8.46 26.13
N VAL A 11 -23.06 -8.45 26.80
CA VAL A 11 -22.26 -7.23 27.02
C VAL A 11 -21.54 -6.91 25.72
N SER A 12 -22.14 -6.05 24.89
CA SER A 12 -21.48 -5.50 23.71
C SER A 12 -20.48 -4.43 24.15
N ILE A 13 -19.21 -4.81 24.28
CA ILE A 13 -18.12 -3.84 24.43
C ILE A 13 -17.97 -3.12 23.08
N LEU A 14 -18.60 -1.96 22.93
CA LEU A 14 -18.31 -1.04 21.83
C LEU A 14 -16.94 -0.40 22.10
N GLY A 15 -15.88 -1.10 21.72
CA GLY A 15 -14.56 -0.50 21.55
C GLY A 15 -14.57 0.31 20.25
N THR A 16 -14.74 1.63 20.36
CA THR A 16 -14.49 2.54 19.22
C THR A 16 -13.00 2.56 18.93
N THR A 17 -12.53 1.68 18.05
CA THR A 17 -11.22 1.83 17.43
C THR A 17 -11.27 3.09 16.57
N VAL A 18 -10.68 4.17 17.05
CA VAL A 18 -10.40 5.36 16.25
C VAL A 18 -9.40 4.94 15.17
N MET A 19 -9.92 4.57 13.99
CA MET A 19 -9.10 4.37 12.82
C MET A 19 -8.48 5.73 12.47
N ALA A 20 -7.16 5.83 12.58
CA ALA A 20 -6.45 7.00 12.11
C ALA A 20 -6.73 7.18 10.62
N ALA A 21 -7.02 8.42 10.19
CA ALA A 21 -7.24 8.69 8.78
C ALA A 21 -5.96 8.36 7.98
N PRO A 22 -6.06 7.67 6.83
CA PRO A 22 -4.91 7.30 6.04
C PRO A 22 -4.14 8.53 5.59
N LYS A 23 -2.80 8.45 5.66
CA LYS A 23 -1.89 9.55 5.34
C LYS A 23 -1.41 9.43 3.90
N ALA A 24 -1.23 10.58 3.25
CA ALA A 24 -0.62 10.66 1.94
C ALA A 24 0.90 10.50 2.03
N TYR A 25 1.45 9.56 1.26
CA TYR A 25 2.88 9.34 1.09
C TYR A 25 3.25 9.45 -0.38
N THR A 26 4.25 10.29 -0.65
CA THR A 26 4.69 10.60 -2.02
C THR A 26 6.07 10.01 -2.28
N PHE A 27 6.24 9.37 -3.44
CA PHE A 27 7.47 8.71 -3.87
C PHE A 27 7.85 9.19 -5.26
N THR A 28 9.09 9.66 -5.43
CA THR A 28 9.60 10.15 -6.72
C THR A 28 10.61 9.17 -7.30
N TYR A 29 10.37 8.75 -8.53
CA TYR A 29 11.20 7.79 -9.25
C TYR A 29 11.94 8.51 -10.39
N LYS A 30 13.22 8.16 -10.56
CA LYS A 30 14.10 8.75 -11.59
C LYS A 30 14.75 7.65 -12.42
N PRO A 31 14.02 7.07 -13.40
CA PRO A 31 14.58 6.05 -14.28
C PRO A 31 15.66 6.65 -15.18
N LYS A 32 16.67 5.88 -15.57
CA LYS A 32 17.72 6.37 -16.49
C LYS A 32 17.19 6.65 -17.90
N ALA A 33 16.26 5.83 -18.38
CA ALA A 33 15.78 5.82 -19.75
C ALA A 33 14.37 6.43 -19.95
N LYS A 34 13.77 6.99 -18.89
CA LYS A 34 12.43 7.59 -18.92
C LYS A 34 12.37 8.83 -18.04
N ASP A 35 11.38 9.67 -18.27
CA ASP A 35 11.14 10.84 -17.43
C ASP A 35 10.88 10.46 -15.98
N SER A 36 11.30 11.35 -15.09
CA SER A 36 11.00 11.22 -13.67
C SER A 36 9.50 11.35 -13.43
N PHE A 37 8.97 10.61 -12.48
CA PHE A 37 7.56 10.70 -12.11
C PHE A 37 7.36 10.47 -10.63
N THR A 38 6.20 10.89 -10.15
CA THR A 38 5.83 10.82 -8.74
C THR A 38 4.55 10.00 -8.59
N LEU A 39 4.50 9.19 -7.53
CA LEU A 39 3.32 8.43 -7.12
C LEU A 39 2.95 8.81 -5.69
N THR A 40 1.67 9.11 -5.45
CA THR A 40 1.15 9.41 -4.12
C THR A 40 0.16 8.33 -3.71
N MET A 41 0.40 7.70 -2.57
CA MET A 41 -0.40 6.61 -2.02
C MET A 41 -0.98 7.02 -0.67
N GLN A 42 -2.25 6.71 -0.44
CA GLN A 42 -2.90 6.82 0.86
C GLN A 42 -2.75 5.48 1.57
N ALA A 43 -2.17 5.49 2.77
CA ALA A 43 -2.07 4.28 3.60
C ALA A 43 -1.94 4.63 5.08
N ASP A 44 -2.09 3.63 5.93
CA ASP A 44 -1.92 3.78 7.38
C ASP A 44 -0.44 3.85 7.78
N SER A 45 0.45 3.36 6.90
CA SER A 45 1.89 3.43 7.11
C SER A 45 2.66 3.74 5.82
N ARG A 46 3.85 4.33 5.99
CA ARG A 46 4.77 4.57 4.86
C ARG A 46 5.19 3.26 4.19
N GLN A 47 5.35 2.19 4.96
CA GLN A 47 5.78 0.88 4.44
C GLN A 47 4.73 0.27 3.52
N GLU A 48 3.46 0.36 3.92
CA GLU A 48 2.34 -0.10 3.09
C GLU A 48 2.21 0.75 1.83
N ALA A 49 2.22 2.08 1.96
CA ALA A 49 2.24 2.99 0.83
C ALA A 49 3.40 2.71 -0.13
N PHE A 50 4.59 2.41 0.40
CA PHE A 50 5.76 2.07 -0.38
C PHE A 50 5.59 0.76 -1.17
N LYS A 51 5.08 -0.31 -0.54
CA LYS A 51 4.81 -1.58 -1.25
C LYS A 51 3.89 -1.38 -2.45
N VAL A 52 2.81 -0.60 -2.27
CA VAL A 52 1.86 -0.30 -3.35
C VAL A 52 2.52 0.58 -4.42
N ALA A 53 3.25 1.63 -4.02
CA ALA A 53 3.94 2.54 -4.94
C ALA A 53 5.01 1.84 -5.78
N SER A 54 5.82 0.94 -5.18
CA SER A 54 6.84 0.18 -5.90
C SER A 54 6.24 -0.76 -6.95
N LYS A 55 5.11 -1.41 -6.64
CA LYS A 55 4.38 -2.23 -7.63
C LYS A 55 3.85 -1.36 -8.78
N ALA A 56 3.23 -0.23 -8.46
CA ALA A 56 2.72 0.71 -9.45
C ALA A 56 3.84 1.32 -10.32
N CYS A 57 5.01 1.59 -9.72
CA CYS A 57 6.21 2.01 -10.43
C CYS A 57 6.63 0.98 -11.48
N PHE A 58 6.75 -0.29 -11.09
CA PHE A 58 7.18 -1.34 -12.01
C PHE A 58 6.18 -1.52 -13.15
N GLN A 59 4.88 -1.53 -12.83
CA GLN A 59 3.82 -1.56 -13.85
C GLN A 59 3.88 -0.38 -14.81
N LYS A 60 4.13 0.84 -14.31
CA LYS A 60 4.26 2.04 -15.15
C LYS A 60 5.48 1.99 -16.07
N LEU A 61 6.61 1.48 -15.58
CA LEU A 61 7.83 1.36 -16.38
C LEU A 61 7.70 0.30 -17.48
N THR A 62 7.05 -0.81 -17.15
CA THR A 62 6.85 -1.96 -18.05
C THR A 62 5.63 -1.85 -18.96
N ASN A 63 4.69 -0.94 -18.66
CA ASN A 63 3.37 -0.90 -19.27
C ASN A 63 2.63 -2.25 -19.18
N GLY A 64 2.93 -3.05 -18.15
CA GLY A 64 2.35 -4.39 -17.95
C GLY A 64 2.98 -5.51 -18.79
N GLU A 65 4.00 -5.22 -19.62
CA GLU A 65 4.67 -6.23 -20.45
C GLU A 65 6.00 -6.69 -19.83
N TYR A 66 6.48 -7.88 -20.22
CA TYR A 66 7.80 -8.34 -19.77
C TYR A 66 8.91 -7.53 -20.47
N PRO A 67 9.73 -6.76 -19.74
CA PRO A 67 10.72 -5.86 -20.35
C PRO A 67 12.01 -6.57 -20.78
N GLY A 68 12.15 -7.88 -20.52
CA GLY A 68 13.42 -8.60 -20.54
C GLY A 68 14.15 -8.52 -19.21
N GLU A 69 15.13 -9.41 -18.99
CA GLU A 69 15.80 -9.57 -17.69
C GLU A 69 16.60 -8.32 -17.29
N GLU A 70 17.49 -7.85 -18.16
CA GLU A 70 18.36 -6.69 -17.90
C GLU A 70 17.55 -5.43 -17.56
N LYS A 71 16.59 -5.06 -18.42
CA LYS A 71 15.70 -3.92 -18.17
C LYS A 71 14.81 -4.14 -16.95
N GLY A 72 14.39 -5.36 -16.70
CA GLY A 72 13.62 -5.73 -15.52
C GLY A 72 14.37 -5.45 -14.23
N LEU A 73 15.65 -5.84 -14.16
CA LEU A 73 16.52 -5.57 -13.02
C LEU A 73 16.75 -4.07 -12.81
N ASP A 74 16.97 -3.31 -13.89
CA ASP A 74 17.08 -1.85 -13.82
C ASP A 74 15.80 -1.19 -13.28
N TYR A 75 14.63 -1.65 -13.73
CA TYR A 75 13.35 -1.12 -13.26
C TYR A 75 13.08 -1.49 -11.79
N ILE A 76 13.47 -2.71 -11.37
CA ILE A 76 13.37 -3.13 -9.97
C ILE A 76 14.21 -2.24 -9.07
N ASP A 77 15.47 -1.94 -9.44
CA ASP A 77 16.35 -1.06 -8.65
C ASP A 77 15.74 0.34 -8.48
N VAL A 78 15.22 0.92 -9.55
CA VAL A 78 14.52 2.23 -9.51
C VAL A 78 13.30 2.16 -8.59
N CYS A 79 12.46 1.13 -8.71
CA CYS A 79 11.22 1.04 -7.93
C CYS A 79 11.43 0.65 -6.46
N ALA A 80 12.55 0.02 -6.13
CA ALA A 80 12.96 -0.28 -4.77
C ALA A 80 13.61 0.93 -4.07
N ASN A 81 14.12 1.91 -4.83
CA ASN A 81 14.85 3.06 -4.29
C ASN A 81 14.32 4.41 -4.82
N PRO A 82 13.07 4.80 -4.48
CA PRO A 82 12.56 6.13 -4.79
C PRO A 82 13.42 7.19 -4.12
N LYS A 83 13.73 8.25 -4.85
CA LYS A 83 14.46 9.39 -4.29
C LYS A 83 13.54 10.15 -3.33
N MET A 84 14.10 10.55 -2.19
CA MET A 84 13.45 11.43 -1.23
C MET A 84 13.27 12.83 -1.82
#